data_AF-A0A968D1E3-F1
#
_entry.id   AF-A0A968D1E3-F1
#
_cell.length_a   1.000
_cell.length_b   1.000
_cell.length_c   1.000
_cell.angle_alpha   90.00
_cell.angle_beta   90.00
_cell.angle_gamma   90.00
#
_symmetry.space_group_name_H-M   'P 1'
#
loop_
_entity.id
_entity.type
_entity.pdbx_description
1 polymer ?
#
loop_
_entity_poly.entity_id
_entity_poly.type
_entity_poly.pdbx_seq_one_letter_code
_entity_poly.pdbx_strand_id
1 'polypeptide(L)' 'MNTVRLNITLPKDTAARLEKFSGHKSKSAFIAECIRFRIDQIEKEDLKKALEEGYKNTRSESLELAKEFEAADIEGWDEY' A
#
# COMPACT_ATOMS: atom_id res chain seq x y z
N MET A 1 21.51 9.09 11.93
CA MET A 1 20.05 8.99 12.05
C MET A 1 19.54 10.30 12.62
N ASN A 2 18.74 11.05 11.86
CA ASN A 2 18.08 12.25 12.36
C ASN A 2 16.79 11.81 13.07
N THR A 3 16.70 12.05 14.39
CA THR A 3 15.59 11.58 15.21
C THR A 3 14.91 12.76 15.88
N VAL A 4 13.57 12.75 15.90
CA VAL A 4 12.76 13.76 16.58
C VAL A 4 12.23 13.17 17.88
N ARG A 5 12.45 13.83 19.02
CA ARG A 5 11.86 13.42 20.29
C ARG A 5 10.39 13.81 20.32
N LEU A 6 9.52 12.84 20.57
CA LEU A 6 8.08 13.03 20.70
C LEU A 6 7.63 12.61 22.10
N ASN A 7 6.79 13.43 22.73
CA ASN A 7 6.09 13.09 23.96
C ASN A 7 4.68 12.67 23.61
N ILE A 8 4.34 11.41 23.88
CA ILE A 8 3.04 10.83 23.53
C ILE A 8 2.38 10.22 24.77
N THR A 9 1.06 10.32 24.83
CA THR A 9 0.25 9.66 25.86
C THR A 9 -0.31 8.37 25.28
N LEU A 10 -0.12 7.27 26.00
CA LEU A 10 -0.65 5.95 25.63
C LEU A 10 -1.58 5.43 26.73
N PRO A 11 -2.65 4.71 26.38
CA PRO A 11 -3.44 3.95 27.35
C PRO A 11 -2.56 2.99 28.16
N LYS A 12 -2.91 2.78 29.43
CA LYS A 12 -2.10 1.95 30.35
C LYS A 12 -1.92 0.52 29.85
N ASP A 13 -2.97 -0.09 29.30
CA ASP A 13 -2.94 -1.42 28.71
C ASP A 13 -1.97 -1.49 27.52
N THR A 14 -1.98 -0.45 26.69
CA THR A 14 -1.18 -0.38 25.47
C THR A 14 0.30 -0.15 25.81
N ALA A 15 0.59 0.68 26.80
CA ALA A 15 1.94 0.84 27.33
C ALA A 15 2.46 -0.48 27.93
N ALA A 16 1.65 -1.21 28.70
CA ALA A 16 2.05 -2.51 29.25
C ALA A 16 2.31 -3.56 28.14
N ARG A 17 1.48 -3.56 27.09
CA ARG A 17 1.70 -4.42 25.92
C ARG A 17 2.96 -4.02 25.16
N LEU A 18 3.21 -2.72 24.97
CA LEU A 18 4.43 -2.22 24.35
C LEU A 18 5.67 -2.75 25.07
N GLU A 19 5.70 -2.71 26.40
CA GLU A 19 6.83 -3.27 27.17
C GLU A 19 7.01 -4.76 26.97
N LYS A 20 5.90 -5.50 26.92
CA LYS A 20 5.92 -6.94 26.70
C LYS A 20 6.47 -7.29 25.31
N PHE A 21 6.13 -6.50 24.29
CA PHE A 21 6.45 -6.81 22.89
C PHE A 21 7.72 -6.11 22.37
N SER A 22 8.21 -5.06 23.04
CA SER A 22 9.43 -4.36 22.60
C SER A 22 10.70 -5.19 22.81
N GLY A 23 10.72 -6.12 23.78
CA GLY A 23 11.85 -7.05 23.98
C GLY A 23 13.21 -6.33 24.08
N HIS A 24 14.22 -6.82 23.34
CA HIS A 24 15.56 -6.21 23.24
C HIS A 24 15.60 -4.96 22.33
N LYS A 25 14.55 -4.70 21.52
CA LYS A 25 14.45 -3.46 20.75
C LYS A 25 14.02 -2.33 21.69
N SER A 26 14.54 -1.12 21.49
CA SER A 26 14.07 0.05 22.24
C SER A 26 12.60 0.33 21.89
N LYS A 27 11.80 0.79 22.86
CA LYS A 27 10.38 1.16 22.66
C LYS A 27 10.19 2.06 21.45
N SER A 28 11.10 3.02 21.28
CA SER A 28 11.09 3.96 20.16
C SER A 28 11.26 3.25 18.82
N ALA A 29 12.14 2.25 18.72
CA ALA A 29 12.32 1.48 17.49
C ALA A 29 11.06 0.67 17.15
N PHE A 30 10.46 0.03 18.15
CA PHE A 30 9.22 -0.72 17.98
C PHE A 30 8.06 0.20 17.54
N ILE A 31 7.87 1.33 18.21
CA ILE A 31 6.85 2.33 17.85
C ILE A 31 7.07 2.84 16.42
N ALA A 32 8.32 3.17 16.05
CA ALA A 32 8.63 3.65 14.70
C ALA A 32 8.35 2.59 13.62
N GLU A 33 8.63 1.31 13.90
CA GLU A 33 8.30 0.19 13.02
C GLU A 33 6.78 0.04 12.85
N CYS A 34 6.02 0.06 13.95
CA CYS A 34 4.56 -0.03 13.90
C CYS A 34 3.91 1.16 13.16
N ILE A 35 4.41 2.38 13.37
CA ILE A 35 3.89 3.56 12.68
C ILE A 35 4.15 3.45 11.18
N ARG A 36 5.38 3.10 10.76
CA ARG A 36 5.71 2.89 9.34
C ARG A 36 4.83 1.82 8.72
N PHE A 37 4.74 0.65 9.37
CA PHE A 37 3.88 -0.42 8.90
C PHE A 37 2.44 0.03 8.71
N ARG A 38 1.88 0.80 9.66
CA ARG A 38 0.50 1.29 9.52
C ARG A 38 0.34 2.31 8.38
N ILE A 39 1.30 3.21 8.20
CA ILE A 39 1.31 4.16 7.08
C ILE A 39 1.35 3.41 5.74
N ASP A 40 2.27 2.46 5.59
CA ASP A 40 2.40 1.67 4.36
C ASP A 40 1.10 0.92 4.01
N GLN A 41 0.39 0.40 5.02
CA GLN A 41 -0.92 -0.24 4.80
C GLN A 41 -1.97 0.77 4.31
N ILE A 42 -2.05 1.96 4.91
CA ILE A 42 -3.00 3.00 4.51
C ILE A 42 -2.71 3.45 3.08
N GLU A 43 -1.45 3.76 2.76
CA GLU A 43 -1.05 4.19 1.41
C GLU A 43 -1.36 3.12 0.37
N LYS A 44 -1.14 1.84 0.69
CA LYS A 44 -1.48 0.73 -0.20
C LYS A 44 -2.99 0.57 -0.40
N GLU A 45 -3.79 0.72 0.66
CA GLU A 45 -5.25 0.68 0.57
C GLU A 45 -5.78 1.82 -0.31
N ASP A 46 -5.25 3.03 -0.13
CA ASP A 46 -5.67 4.20 -0.90
C ASP A 46 -5.24 4.10 -2.37
N LEU A 47 -4.01 3.63 -2.64
CA LEU A 47 -3.55 3.34 -4.00
C LEU A 47 -4.46 2.32 -4.68
N LYS A 48 -4.85 1.25 -3.99
CA LYS A 48 -5.74 0.22 -4.55
C LYS A 48 -7.10 0.81 -4.94
N LYS A 49 -7.68 1.68 -4.10
CA LYS A 49 -8.94 2.37 -4.41
C LYS A 49 -8.80 3.27 -5.62
N ALA A 50 -7.72 4.07 -5.67
CA ALA A 50 -7.45 4.96 -6.80
C ALA A 50 -7.29 4.19 -8.12
N LEU A 51 -6.58 3.05 -8.10
CA LEU A 51 -6.46 2.17 -9.26
C LEU A 51 -7.82 1.60 -9.69
N GLU A 52 -8.62 1.11 -8.74
CA GLU A 52 -9.96 0.58 -9.03
C GLU A 52 -10.87 1.64 -9.67
N GLU A 53 -10.88 2.86 -9.14
CA GLU A 53 -11.63 3.98 -9.71
C GLU A 53 -11.09 4.37 -11.09
N GLY A 54 -9.77 4.43 -11.26
CA GLY A 54 -9.13 4.67 -12.54
C GLY A 54 -9.58 3.69 -13.61
N TYR A 55 -9.49 2.38 -13.33
CA TYR A 55 -9.93 1.34 -14.27
C TYR A 55 -11.42 1.40 -14.58
N LYS A 56 -12.27 1.74 -13.60
CA LYS A 56 -13.71 1.92 -13.85
C LYS A 56 -13.99 3.12 -14.75
N ASN A 57 -13.29 4.23 -14.51
CA ASN A 57 -13.50 5.48 -15.24
C ASN A 57 -12.98 5.40 -16.69
N THR A 58 -11.87 4.72 -16.92
CA THR A 58 -11.27 4.57 -18.26
C THR A 58 -11.79 3.35 -19.01
N ARG A 59 -12.74 2.59 -18.44
CA ARG A 59 -13.22 1.31 -19.00
C ARG A 59 -13.64 1.42 -20.47
N SER A 60 -14.40 2.46 -20.82
CA SER A 60 -14.92 2.63 -22.18
C SER A 60 -13.80 2.90 -23.18
N GLU A 61 -12.93 3.85 -22.88
CA GLU A 61 -11.75 4.19 -23.69
C GLU A 61 -10.82 2.97 -23.84
N SER A 62 -10.54 2.26 -22.75
CA SER A 62 -9.71 1.05 -22.77
C SER A 62 -10.30 -0.06 -23.64
N LEU A 63 -11.63 -0.20 -23.65
CA LEU A 63 -12.32 -1.19 -24.50
C LEU A 63 -12.31 -0.79 -25.98
N GLU A 64 -12.45 0.50 -26.28
CA GLU A 64 -12.35 1.02 -27.65
C GLU A 64 -10.94 0.83 -28.20
N LEU A 65 -9.91 1.18 -27.42
CA LEU A 65 -8.52 0.95 -27.78
C LEU A 65 -8.22 -0.53 -27.98
N ALA A 66 -8.68 -1.42 -27.09
CA ALA A 66 -8.47 -2.86 -27.25
C ALA A 66 -9.04 -3.40 -28.57
N LYS A 67 -10.21 -2.91 -28.99
CA LYS A 67 -10.82 -3.29 -30.28
C LYS A 67 -10.02 -2.77 -31.49
N GLU A 68 -9.47 -1.57 -31.40
CA GLU A 68 -8.66 -1.00 -32.48
C GLU A 68 -7.41 -1.84 -32.76
N PHE A 69 -6.82 -2.44 -31.73
CA PHE A 69 -5.60 -3.24 -31.82
C PHE A 69 -5.85 -4.75 -31.97
N GLU A 70 -7.11 -5.21 -31.94
CA GLU A 70 -7.48 -6.63 -32.02
C GLU A 70 -6.93 -7.32 -33.28
N ALA A 71 -6.89 -6.61 -34.41
CA ALA A 71 -6.34 -7.13 -35.65
C ALA A 71 -4.80 -7.34 -35.59
N ALA A 72 -4.08 -6.46 -34.90
CA ALA A 72 -2.65 -6.57 -34.71
C ALA A 72 -2.28 -7.66 -33.69
N ASP A 73 -3.15 -7.90 -32.70
CA ASP A 73 -2.97 -8.98 -31.72
C ASP A 73 -3.05 -10.37 -32.35
N ILE A 74 -3.82 -10.54 -33.44
CA ILE A 74 -4.05 -11.81 -34.15
C ILE A 74 -3.09 -12.00 -35.34
N GLU A 75 -2.38 -10.95 -35.75
CA GLU A 75 -1.44 -11.01 -36.87
C GLU A 75 -0.32 -12.04 -36.61
N GLY A 76 -0.14 -13.00 -37.53
CA GLY A 76 0.89 -14.06 -37.43
C GLY A 76 0.53 -15.28 -36.57
N TRP A 77 -0.68 -15.35 -36.00
CA TRP A 77 -1.14 -16.53 -35.26
C TRP A 77 -1.55 -17.72 -36.15
N ASP A 78 -1.82 -17.48 -37.42
CA ASP A 78 -2.25 -18.50 -38.40
C ASP A 78 -1.07 -19.20 -39.12
N GLU A 79 0.19 -18.87 -38.79
CA GLU A 79 1.39 -19.38 -39.48
C GLU A 79 2.01 -20.68 -38.88
N TYR A 80 1.28 -21.41 -38.00
CA TYR A 80 1.78 -22.63 -37.34
C TYR A 80 0.89 -23.87 -37.53
#